data_AF-J0WXF5-F1
#
_entry.id   AF-J0WXF5-F1
#
_cell.length_a   1.000
_cell.length_b   1.000
_cell.length_c   1.000
_cell.angle_alpha   90.00
_cell.angle_beta   90.00
_cell.angle_gamma   90.00
#
_symmetry.space_group_name_H-M   'P 1'
#
loop_
_entity.id
_entity.type
_entity.pdbx_description
1 polymer ?
#
loop_
_entity_poly.entity_id
_entity_poly.type
_entity_poly.pdbx_seq_one_letter_code
_entity_poly.pdbx_strand_id
1 'polypeptide(L)'
;MFAALNRATTVFRCIHRCSADVNVKAYRYPYVLAHPCKEGSLTDGGAMSETPWDRRQLEYHIHLSLIIRSSVLVCGLDPNTATFADMDACDARIACKTCIRATSSSDPYISDEAGTWWSCVSHWQQYHEPQTAFGAPGCFDVEWIRLVPAAEAKVRQPAPARTEENRTRWQCTRCDGATKLAPFSSWETAEKHALEFRCVVLSQHG
;
A
#
# COMPACT_ATOMS: atom_id res chain seq x y z
N MET A 1 -14.15 18.97 -4.72
CA MET A 1 -12.78 18.65 -5.17
C MET A 1 -12.11 17.56 -4.31
N PHE A 2 -12.20 17.61 -2.98
CA PHE A 2 -11.59 16.60 -2.09
C PHE A 2 -12.10 15.16 -2.26
N ALA A 3 -13.36 14.95 -2.66
CA ALA A 3 -13.92 13.60 -2.85
C ALA A 3 -13.12 12.76 -3.87
N ALA A 4 -12.54 13.38 -4.90
CA ALA A 4 -11.72 12.67 -5.89
C ALA A 4 -10.40 12.16 -5.29
N LEU A 5 -9.84 12.85 -4.28
CA LEU A 5 -8.61 12.45 -3.60
C LEU A 5 -8.80 11.23 -2.68
N ASN A 6 -10.03 10.98 -2.23
CA ASN A 6 -10.36 9.85 -1.36
C ASN A 6 -10.72 8.55 -2.13
N ARG A 7 -10.77 8.59 -3.46
CA ARG A 7 -11.04 7.40 -4.27
C ARG A 7 -9.90 6.41 -4.12
N ALA A 8 -10.22 5.12 -4.05
CA ALA A 8 -9.21 4.05 -3.94
C ALA A 8 -8.20 4.10 -5.10
N THR A 9 -8.65 4.48 -6.29
CA THR A 9 -7.82 4.61 -7.49
C THR A 9 -6.97 5.88 -7.52
N THR A 10 -7.13 6.80 -6.57
CA THR A 10 -6.33 8.04 -6.55
C THR A 10 -5.11 7.82 -5.66
N VAL A 11 -4.03 7.36 -6.28
CA VAL A 11 -2.74 7.09 -5.64
C VAL A 11 -1.63 7.92 -6.28
N PHE A 12 -0.65 8.27 -5.47
CA PHE A 12 0.46 9.13 -5.87
C PHE A 12 1.78 8.38 -5.74
N ARG A 13 2.84 8.93 -6.32
CA ARG A 13 4.21 8.53 -6.05
C ARG A 13 5.10 9.76 -5.93
N CYS A 14 6.23 9.59 -5.28
CA CYS A 14 7.27 10.60 -5.31
C CYS A 14 8.10 10.45 -6.61
N ILE A 15 8.42 11.57 -7.25
CA ILE A 15 9.29 11.63 -8.45
C ILE A 15 10.66 10.98 -8.18
N HIS A 16 11.16 11.18 -6.97
CA HIS A 16 12.48 10.71 -6.53
C HIS A 16 12.54 9.21 -6.29
N ARG A 17 11.42 8.50 -6.51
CA ARG A 17 11.28 7.06 -6.30
C ARG A 17 11.86 6.65 -4.94
N CYS A 18 11.60 7.47 -3.91
CA CYS A 18 12.11 7.20 -2.57
C CYS A 18 11.76 5.74 -2.27
N SER A 19 12.75 4.93 -1.95
CA SER A 19 12.62 3.49 -1.69
C SER A 19 11.82 3.31 -0.40
N ALA A 20 10.54 3.66 -0.45
CA ALA A 20 9.61 3.40 0.61
C ALA A 20 9.38 1.90 0.55
N ASP A 21 10.26 1.20 1.22
CA ASP A 21 10.08 -0.20 1.56
C ASP A 21 8.65 -0.36 2.10
N VAL A 22 7.88 -1.07 1.28
CA VAL A 22 6.69 -1.88 1.57
C VAL A 22 5.35 -1.22 1.87
N ASN A 23 5.25 0.05 2.30
CA ASN A 23 3.94 0.58 2.72
C ASN A 23 3.23 1.45 1.69
N VAL A 24 2.56 0.80 0.74
CA VAL A 24 1.76 1.46 -0.31
C VAL A 24 0.67 2.38 0.24
N LYS A 25 0.24 2.17 1.48
CA LYS A 25 -0.73 3.06 2.13
C LYS A 25 -0.21 4.47 2.32
N ALA A 26 1.10 4.67 2.38
CA ALA A 26 1.71 5.99 2.43
C ALA A 26 1.42 6.80 1.15
N TYR A 27 1.07 6.16 0.03
CA TYR A 27 0.80 6.82 -1.24
C TYR A 27 -0.64 7.31 -1.42
N ARG A 28 -1.53 7.06 -0.45
CA ARG A 28 -2.90 7.56 -0.47
C ARG A 28 -3.00 8.94 0.17
N TYR A 29 -3.97 9.75 -0.27
CA TYR A 29 -4.29 11.00 0.41
C TYR A 29 -4.95 10.73 1.79
N PRO A 30 -4.67 11.53 2.84
CA PRO A 30 -3.67 12.62 2.90
C PRO A 30 -2.26 12.14 3.28
N TYR A 31 -2.05 10.85 3.57
CA TYR A 31 -0.77 10.31 4.07
C TYR A 31 0.42 10.59 3.14
N VAL A 32 0.18 10.67 1.84
CA VAL A 32 1.20 11.04 0.85
C VAL A 32 1.79 12.43 1.09
N LEU A 33 1.06 13.32 1.77
CA LEU A 33 1.56 14.64 2.14
C LEU A 33 2.57 14.59 3.29
N ALA A 34 2.57 13.51 4.06
CA ALA A 34 3.47 13.31 5.19
C ALA A 34 4.63 12.34 4.88
N HIS A 35 4.70 11.80 3.65
CA HIS A 35 5.74 10.82 3.34
C HIS A 35 7.14 11.46 3.41
N PRO A 36 8.07 10.92 4.21
CA PRO A 36 9.42 11.45 4.33
C PRO A 36 10.17 11.02 3.08
N CYS A 37 10.29 11.89 2.07
CA CYS A 37 11.21 11.57 1.00
C CYS A 37 12.63 11.72 1.52
N LYS A 38 13.32 10.58 1.66
CA LYS A 38 14.74 10.53 1.96
C LYS A 38 15.51 10.55 0.64
N GLU A 39 15.42 11.66 -0.08
CA GLU A 39 16.34 11.87 -1.20
C GLU A 39 17.68 12.34 -0.63
N GLY A 40 18.42 11.39 -0.08
CA GLY A 40 19.83 11.61 0.17
C GLY A 40 20.56 11.52 -1.16
N SER A 41 20.71 12.64 -1.88
CA SER A 41 21.84 12.74 -2.80
C SER A 41 23.07 12.39 -1.96
N LEU A 42 23.84 11.38 -2.37
CA LEU A 42 25.15 11.13 -1.77
C LEU A 42 25.92 12.43 -1.95
N THR A 43 26.08 13.19 -0.88
CA THR A 43 27.05 14.27 -0.86
C THR A 43 28.44 13.63 -1.00
N ASP A 44 29.44 14.37 -1.48
CA ASP A 44 30.82 13.86 -1.60
C ASP A 44 31.39 13.30 -0.26
N GLY A 45 30.70 13.50 0.87
CA GLY A 45 31.01 12.92 2.17
C GLY A 45 30.12 11.74 2.62
N GLY A 46 29.25 11.19 1.78
CA GLY A 46 28.39 10.04 2.10
C GLY A 46 27.24 10.30 3.09
N ALA A 47 27.04 11.54 3.53
CA ALA A 47 25.91 11.90 4.38
C ALA A 47 24.64 12.07 3.53
N MET A 48 23.56 11.35 3.87
CA MET A 48 22.24 11.56 3.29
C MET A 48 21.68 12.89 3.79
N SER A 49 21.56 13.87 2.88
CA SER A 49 20.82 15.09 3.18
C SER A 49 19.32 14.79 3.18
N GLU A 50 18.62 15.01 4.30
CA GLU A 50 17.15 14.98 4.30
C GLU A 50 16.64 16.29 3.69
N THR A 51 16.26 16.27 2.40
CA THR A 51 15.56 17.40 1.79
C THR A 51 14.14 17.48 2.36
N PRO A 52 13.66 18.68 2.75
CA PRO A 52 12.26 18.86 3.12
C PRO A 52 11.33 18.46 1.96
N TRP A 53 10.27 17.73 2.29
CA TRP A 53 9.25 17.30 1.35
C TRP A 53 8.62 18.49 0.60
N ASP A 54 8.50 18.40 -0.73
CA ASP A 54 7.78 19.37 -1.57
C ASP A 54 6.60 18.69 -2.29
N ARG A 55 5.40 19.24 -2.14
CA ARG A 55 4.18 18.81 -2.84
C ARG A 55 4.31 18.77 -4.36
N ARG A 56 5.23 19.58 -4.94
CA ARG A 56 5.51 19.59 -6.39
C ARG A 56 6.17 18.31 -6.87
N GLN A 57 6.70 17.51 -5.96
CA GLN A 57 7.35 16.22 -6.23
C GLN A 57 6.36 15.04 -6.19
N LEU A 58 5.06 15.30 -6.03
CA LEU A 58 4.01 14.28 -6.12
C LEU A 58 3.49 14.15 -7.55
N GLU A 59 3.53 12.93 -8.06
CA GLU A 59 2.92 12.54 -9.33
C GLU A 59 1.77 11.59 -9.11
N TYR A 60 0.74 11.67 -9.95
CA TYR A 60 -0.29 10.65 -10.02
C TYR A 60 0.31 9.34 -10.53
N HIS A 61 0.15 8.26 -9.77
CA HIS A 61 0.72 6.96 -10.11
C HIS A 61 -0.23 6.17 -11.01
N ILE A 62 -0.20 6.45 -12.31
CA ILE A 62 -1.15 5.87 -13.28
C ILE A 62 -1.17 4.33 -13.27
N HIS A 63 -0.01 3.67 -13.26
CA HIS A 63 0.04 2.19 -13.26
C HIS A 63 -0.58 1.60 -12.00
N LEU A 64 -0.16 2.05 -10.82
CA LEU A 64 -0.74 1.58 -9.56
C LEU A 64 -2.24 1.88 -9.47
N SER A 65 -2.70 3.02 -9.98
CA SER A 65 -4.13 3.32 -10.09
C SER A 65 -4.89 2.31 -10.94
N LEU A 66 -4.32 1.82 -12.04
CA LEU A 66 -4.95 0.82 -12.90
C LEU A 66 -5.02 -0.54 -12.21
N ILE A 67 -3.98 -0.89 -11.47
CA ILE A 67 -3.94 -2.12 -10.65
C ILE A 67 -5.00 -2.07 -9.56
N ILE A 68 -5.11 -0.96 -8.82
CA ILE A 68 -6.15 -0.79 -7.79
C ILE A 68 -7.54 -0.80 -8.44
N ARG A 69 -7.71 -0.18 -9.60
CA ARG A 69 -8.99 -0.21 -10.35
C ARG A 69 -9.44 -1.65 -10.62
N SER A 70 -8.51 -2.53 -11.02
CA SER A 70 -8.81 -3.95 -11.22
C SER A 70 -9.22 -4.63 -9.91
N SER A 71 -8.52 -4.35 -8.80
CA SER A 71 -8.89 -4.83 -7.46
C SER A 71 -10.29 -4.38 -7.03
N VAL A 72 -10.64 -3.11 -7.30
CA VAL A 72 -11.96 -2.55 -6.98
C VAL A 72 -13.08 -3.28 -7.74
N LEU A 73 -12.85 -3.57 -9.02
CA LEU A 73 -13.81 -4.30 -9.86
C LEU A 73 -14.05 -5.73 -9.36
N VAL A 74 -13.00 -6.47 -8.97
CA VAL A 74 -13.19 -7.84 -8.46
C VAL A 74 -13.84 -7.88 -7.08
N CYS A 75 -13.76 -6.79 -6.31
CA CYS A 75 -14.53 -6.60 -5.08
C CYS A 75 -16.02 -6.34 -5.35
N GLY A 76 -16.43 -6.06 -6.59
CA GLY A 76 -17.80 -5.72 -6.95
C GLY A 76 -18.16 -4.25 -6.65
N LEU A 77 -17.18 -3.37 -6.58
CA LEU A 77 -17.35 -1.94 -6.30
C LEU A 77 -17.15 -1.11 -7.59
N ASP A 78 -17.67 0.12 -7.63
CA ASP A 78 -17.46 1.04 -8.76
C ASP A 78 -16.12 1.78 -8.63
N PRO A 79 -15.15 1.60 -9.55
CA PRO A 79 -13.84 2.27 -9.47
C PRO A 79 -13.88 3.79 -9.58
N ASN A 80 -14.97 4.38 -10.04
CA ASN A 80 -15.09 5.83 -10.15
C ASN A 80 -15.57 6.50 -8.85
N THR A 81 -16.12 5.72 -7.91
CA THR A 81 -16.68 6.22 -6.65
C THR A 81 -16.12 5.55 -5.41
N ALA A 82 -15.64 4.30 -5.51
CA ALA A 82 -15.12 3.54 -4.39
C ALA A 82 -13.96 4.26 -3.72
N THR A 83 -14.01 4.30 -2.40
CA THR A 83 -13.00 4.88 -1.51
C THR A 83 -12.11 3.79 -0.92
N PHE A 84 -11.02 4.19 -0.28
CA PHE A 84 -10.19 3.28 0.51
C PHE A 84 -11.00 2.56 1.61
N ALA A 85 -11.92 3.28 2.26
CA ALA A 85 -12.78 2.73 3.30
C ALA A 85 -13.74 1.67 2.75
N ASP A 86 -14.29 1.86 1.54
CA ASP A 86 -15.16 0.87 0.90
C ASP A 86 -14.39 -0.44 0.61
N MET A 87 -13.14 -0.32 0.13
CA MET A 87 -12.26 -1.46 -0.11
C MET A 87 -11.88 -2.20 1.18
N ASP A 88 -11.53 -1.45 2.24
CA ASP A 88 -11.22 -2.02 3.56
C ASP A 88 -12.45 -2.67 4.23
N ALA A 89 -13.64 -2.09 4.03
CA ALA A 89 -14.90 -2.63 4.52
C ALA A 89 -15.34 -3.88 3.76
N CYS A 90 -15.08 -3.95 2.45
CA CYS A 90 -15.31 -5.13 1.64
C CYS A 90 -14.50 -6.34 2.17
N ASP A 91 -13.26 -6.09 2.63
CA ASP A 91 -12.34 -7.09 3.19
C ASP A 91 -12.22 -8.36 2.33
N ALA A 92 -12.38 -8.22 1.00
CA ALA A 92 -12.33 -9.35 0.09
C ALA A 92 -10.93 -9.98 0.08
N ARG A 93 -10.88 -11.31 -0.03
CA ARG A 93 -9.63 -12.03 -0.30
C ARG A 93 -9.43 -12.16 -1.80
N ILE A 94 -8.31 -11.63 -2.28
CA ILE A 94 -7.99 -11.50 -3.69
C ILE A 94 -6.65 -12.20 -3.95
N ALA A 95 -6.52 -12.88 -5.09
CA ALA A 95 -5.28 -13.53 -5.50
C ALA A 95 -4.82 -13.04 -6.88
N CYS A 96 -3.50 -13.08 -7.12
CA CYS A 96 -2.91 -12.77 -8.42
C CYS A 96 -3.07 -13.96 -9.37
N LYS A 97 -3.93 -13.84 -10.37
CA LYS A 97 -4.18 -14.89 -11.35
C LYS A 97 -2.97 -15.14 -12.27
N THR A 98 -2.19 -14.08 -12.54
CA THR A 98 -0.94 -14.19 -13.32
C THR A 98 0.06 -15.09 -12.58
N CYS A 99 0.24 -14.90 -11.28
CA CYS A 99 1.07 -15.75 -10.44
C CYS A 99 0.55 -17.18 -10.33
N ILE A 100 -0.75 -17.38 -10.10
CA ILE A 100 -1.36 -18.73 -10.05
C ILE A 100 -1.11 -19.51 -11.35
N ARG A 101 -1.14 -18.83 -12.50
CA ARG A 101 -0.83 -19.46 -13.79
C ARG A 101 0.64 -19.81 -13.91
N ALA A 102 1.53 -18.95 -13.41
CA ALA A 102 2.98 -19.16 -13.42
C ALA A 102 3.43 -20.25 -12.43
N THR A 103 2.79 -20.40 -11.27
CA THR A 103 3.16 -21.42 -10.25
C THR A 103 2.91 -22.86 -10.68
N SER A 104 2.18 -23.07 -11.79
CA SER A 104 2.16 -24.37 -12.46
C SER A 104 3.57 -24.83 -12.94
N SER A 105 4.56 -23.93 -12.94
CA SER A 105 5.98 -24.24 -13.11
C SER A 105 6.78 -24.05 -11.81
N SER A 106 6.70 -25.00 -10.87
CA SER A 106 7.72 -25.37 -9.86
C SER A 106 8.44 -24.31 -8.99
N ASP A 107 8.11 -23.02 -9.03
CA ASP A 107 8.79 -21.98 -8.25
C ASP A 107 8.16 -21.83 -6.86
N PRO A 108 8.84 -22.24 -5.77
CA PRO A 108 8.32 -22.17 -4.41
C PRO A 108 8.26 -20.74 -3.85
N TYR A 109 8.77 -19.73 -4.56
CA TYR A 109 8.85 -18.35 -4.07
C TYR A 109 7.67 -17.46 -4.51
N ILE A 110 6.85 -17.89 -5.46
CA ILE A 110 5.62 -17.19 -5.81
C ILE A 110 4.55 -17.65 -4.81
N SER A 111 4.27 -16.85 -3.79
CA SER A 111 3.25 -17.21 -2.81
C SER A 111 1.88 -17.22 -3.50
N ASP A 112 1.22 -18.38 -3.50
CA ASP A 112 -0.18 -18.57 -3.91
C ASP A 112 -1.17 -17.91 -2.93
N GLU A 113 -0.71 -16.92 -2.16
CA GLU A 113 -1.43 -16.41 -1.02
C GLU A 113 -2.43 -15.35 -1.45
N ALA A 114 -3.72 -15.70 -1.32
CA ALA A 114 -4.76 -14.70 -1.37
C ALA A 114 -4.60 -13.74 -0.18
N GLY A 115 -4.61 -12.44 -0.47
CA GLY A 115 -4.38 -11.39 0.51
C GLY A 115 -5.54 -10.41 0.60
N THR A 116 -5.34 -9.37 1.41
CA THR A 116 -6.17 -8.15 1.30
C THR A 116 -5.80 -7.42 0.01
N TRP A 117 -6.64 -6.47 -0.40
CA TRP A 117 -6.34 -5.63 -1.56
C TRP A 117 -5.03 -4.83 -1.37
N TRP A 118 -4.64 -4.50 -0.12
CA TRP A 118 -3.34 -3.91 0.19
C TRP A 118 -2.19 -4.88 -0.07
N SER A 119 -2.31 -6.13 0.38
CA SER A 119 -1.32 -7.17 0.09
C SER A 119 -1.16 -7.39 -1.42
N CYS A 120 -2.27 -7.38 -2.18
CA CYS A 120 -2.22 -7.47 -3.64
C CYS A 120 -1.45 -6.31 -4.27
N VAL A 121 -1.67 -5.10 -3.77
CA VAL A 121 -0.96 -3.91 -4.26
C VAL A 121 0.53 -3.98 -3.94
N SER A 122 0.92 -4.37 -2.72
CA SER A 122 2.33 -4.61 -2.36
C SER A 122 2.95 -5.73 -3.21
N HIS A 123 2.21 -6.82 -3.44
CA HIS A 123 2.63 -7.92 -4.31
C HIS A 123 2.89 -7.44 -5.74
N TRP A 124 1.99 -6.63 -6.31
CA TRP A 124 2.21 -6.06 -7.64
C TRP A 124 3.51 -5.25 -7.70
N GLN A 125 3.77 -4.39 -6.72
CA GLN A 125 5.01 -3.62 -6.69
C GLN A 125 6.27 -4.49 -6.61
N GLN A 126 6.23 -5.56 -5.82
CA GLN A 126 7.39 -6.44 -5.62
C GLN A 126 7.68 -7.32 -6.83
N TYR A 127 6.63 -7.89 -7.44
CA TYR A 127 6.79 -8.97 -8.41
C TYR A 127 6.42 -8.59 -9.85
N HIS A 128 5.70 -7.48 -10.04
CA HIS A 128 5.14 -7.11 -11.35
C HIS A 128 5.46 -5.69 -11.81
N GLU A 129 5.75 -4.77 -10.89
CA GLU A 129 6.12 -3.41 -11.25
C GLU A 129 7.38 -3.45 -12.13
N PRO A 130 7.35 -2.84 -13.33
CA PRO A 130 8.50 -2.83 -14.22
C PRO A 130 9.71 -2.24 -13.51
N GLN A 131 10.69 -3.08 -13.22
CA GLN A 131 11.99 -2.58 -12.80
C GLN A 131 12.65 -1.93 -14.01
N THR A 132 12.53 -0.61 -14.11
CA THR A 132 13.11 0.18 -15.22
C THR A 132 14.64 0.05 -15.33
N ALA A 133 15.30 -0.64 -14.39
CA ALA A 133 16.74 -0.79 -14.34
C ALA A 133 17.31 -1.84 -15.32
N PHE A 134 16.53 -2.83 -15.78
CA PHE A 134 17.06 -3.95 -16.57
C PHE A 134 16.34 -4.22 -17.90
N GLY A 135 15.48 -3.30 -18.36
CA GLY A 135 14.92 -3.35 -19.72
C GLY A 135 13.97 -4.51 -20.00
N ALA A 136 13.64 -5.34 -19.01
CA ALA A 136 12.57 -6.33 -19.17
C ALA A 136 11.23 -5.59 -19.30
N PRO A 137 10.39 -5.91 -20.30
CA PRO A 137 9.06 -5.34 -20.40
C PRO A 137 8.27 -5.77 -19.16
N GLY A 138 8.03 -4.85 -18.24
CA GLY A 138 7.24 -5.15 -17.06
C GLY A 138 5.84 -5.60 -17.44
N CYS A 139 5.32 -6.58 -16.71
CA CYS A 139 3.97 -7.09 -16.93
C CYS A 139 2.98 -6.14 -16.27
N PHE A 140 2.38 -5.25 -17.07
CA PHE A 140 1.28 -4.40 -16.62
C PHE A 140 -0.04 -5.18 -16.49
N ASP A 141 -0.12 -6.35 -17.12
CA ASP A 141 -1.33 -7.18 -17.19
C ASP A 141 -1.37 -8.15 -16.00
N VAL A 142 -1.65 -7.58 -14.83
CA VAL A 142 -1.98 -8.38 -13.64
C VAL A 142 -3.49 -8.50 -13.53
N GLU A 143 -3.97 -9.74 -13.64
CA GLU A 143 -5.36 -10.08 -13.40
C GLU A 143 -5.55 -10.49 -11.93
N TRP A 144 -6.46 -9.80 -11.25
CA TRP A 144 -6.90 -10.18 -9.91
C TRP A 144 -8.11 -11.11 -9.99
N ILE A 145 -8.22 -12.01 -9.03
CA ILE A 145 -9.43 -12.80 -8.82
C ILE A 145 -9.88 -12.74 -7.37
N ARG A 146 -11.18 -12.55 -7.16
CA ARG A 146 -11.78 -12.69 -5.84
C ARG A 146 -11.99 -14.18 -5.55
N LEU A 147 -11.62 -14.61 -4.35
CA LEU A 147 -11.88 -15.98 -3.92
C LEU A 147 -13.38 -16.23 -3.73
N VAL A 148 -13.81 -17.44 -4.06
CA VAL A 148 -15.16 -17.92 -3.72
C VAL A 148 -15.28 -18.12 -2.20
N PRO A 149 -16.49 -18.03 -1.61
CA PRO A 149 -16.67 -18.08 -0.15
C PRO A 149 -16.01 -19.29 0.54
N ALA A 150 -16.05 -20.47 -0.09
CA ALA A 150 -15.43 -21.68 0.46
C ALA A 150 -13.89 -21.62 0.49
N ALA A 151 -13.26 -21.02 -0.51
CA ALA A 151 -11.80 -20.82 -0.56
C ALA A 151 -11.39 -19.69 0.38
N GLU A 152 -12.16 -18.60 0.40
CA GLU A 152 -11.95 -17.46 1.30
C GLU A 152 -12.00 -17.89 2.77
N ALA A 153 -12.95 -18.75 3.16
CA ALA A 153 -13.06 -19.27 4.51
C ALA A 153 -11.79 -20.02 4.98
N LYS A 154 -11.12 -20.75 4.08
CA LYS A 154 -9.86 -21.46 4.39
C LYS A 154 -8.72 -20.48 4.65
N VAL A 155 -8.61 -19.43 3.84
CA VAL A 155 -7.57 -18.40 3.98
C VAL A 155 -7.80 -17.51 5.21
N ARG A 156 -9.06 -17.34 5.64
CA ARG A 156 -9.39 -16.58 6.85
C ARG A 156 -9.08 -17.31 8.16
N GLN A 157 -8.95 -18.64 8.17
CA GLN A 157 -8.57 -19.38 9.38
C GLN A 157 -7.22 -18.92 9.97
N PRO A 158 -6.14 -18.76 9.18
CA PRO A 158 -4.89 -18.19 9.67
C PRO A 158 -4.92 -16.65 9.78
N ALA A 159 -5.82 -15.96 9.06
CA ALA A 159 -5.92 -14.50 9.01
C ALA A 159 -7.36 -14.02 9.21
N PRO A 160 -7.87 -14.00 10.46
CA PRO A 160 -9.25 -13.65 10.76
C PRO A 160 -9.59 -12.23 10.31
N ALA A 161 -10.89 -11.97 10.12
CA ALA A 161 -11.38 -10.62 9.83
C ALA A 161 -10.91 -9.66 10.92
N ARG A 162 -10.52 -8.45 10.53
CA ARG A 162 -10.11 -7.42 11.50
C ARG A 162 -11.33 -6.98 12.32
N THR A 163 -11.14 -6.87 13.62
CA THR A 163 -12.10 -6.20 14.50
C THR A 163 -12.09 -4.68 14.23
N GLU A 164 -13.17 -4.00 14.58
CA GLU A 164 -13.25 -2.53 14.49
C GLU A 164 -12.13 -1.85 15.30
N GLU A 165 -11.77 -2.43 16.45
CA GLU A 165 -10.64 -1.99 17.27
C GLU A 165 -9.31 -2.01 16.51
N ASN A 166 -9.05 -3.05 15.71
CA ASN A 166 -7.84 -3.12 14.89
C ASN A 166 -7.85 -2.09 13.76
N ARG A 167 -9.04 -1.65 13.30
CA ARG A 167 -9.17 -0.65 12.24
C ARG A 167 -8.91 0.78 12.74
N THR A 168 -9.17 1.07 14.00
CA THR A 168 -9.04 2.42 14.57
C THR A 168 -7.70 2.68 15.26
N ARG A 169 -6.84 1.67 15.40
CA ARG A 169 -5.48 1.82 15.97
C ARG A 169 -4.55 2.57 15.02
N TRP A 170 -3.87 3.58 15.53
CA TRP A 170 -2.85 4.34 14.81
C TRP A 170 -1.45 3.93 15.26
N GLN A 171 -0.51 3.81 14.35
CA GLN A 171 0.88 3.45 14.66
C GLN A 171 1.87 4.24 13.82
N CYS A 172 2.98 4.60 14.44
CA CYS A 172 4.09 5.25 13.77
C CYS A 172 4.97 4.19 13.11
N THR A 173 5.10 4.23 11.78
CA THR A 173 5.93 3.25 11.05
C THR A 173 7.43 3.47 11.23
N ARG A 174 7.83 4.63 11.74
CA ARG A 174 9.24 5.00 11.95
C ARG A 174 9.72 4.69 13.38
N CYS A 175 8.79 4.55 14.32
CA CYS A 175 9.10 4.34 15.75
C CYS A 175 8.97 2.87 16.18
N ASP A 176 8.92 1.92 15.25
CA ASP A 176 8.69 0.48 15.52
C ASP A 176 9.94 -0.24 16.12
N GLY A 177 10.80 0.49 16.84
CA GLY A 177 12.00 0.00 17.51
C GLY A 177 11.81 -0.22 19.02
N ALA A 178 12.90 -0.53 19.75
CA ALA A 178 12.96 -0.99 21.15
C ALA A 178 12.05 -0.28 22.18
N THR A 179 11.62 0.95 21.90
CA THR A 179 10.46 1.59 22.52
C THR A 179 9.22 1.31 21.68
N LYS A 180 8.60 0.13 21.84
CA LYS A 180 7.26 -0.16 21.30
C LYS A 180 6.28 0.87 21.86
N LEU A 181 6.12 2.00 21.19
CA LEU A 181 5.04 2.92 21.51
C LEU A 181 3.76 2.17 21.24
N ALA A 182 2.94 2.03 22.27
CA ALA A 182 1.61 1.46 22.15
C ALA A 182 0.88 2.18 21.00
N PRO A 183 0.02 1.47 20.23
CA PRO A 183 -0.81 2.11 19.24
C PRO A 183 -1.51 3.33 19.84
N PHE A 184 -1.51 4.46 19.12
CA PHE A 184 -2.18 5.66 19.60
C PHE A 184 -3.69 5.38 19.68
N SER A 185 -4.28 5.76 20.81
CA SER A 185 -5.70 5.57 21.10
C SER A 185 -6.61 6.55 20.36
N SER A 186 -6.04 7.61 19.76
CA SER A 186 -6.79 8.60 18.98
C SER A 186 -5.95 9.21 17.85
N TRP A 187 -6.62 9.82 16.87
CA TRP A 187 -5.98 10.56 15.78
C TRP A 187 -5.20 11.77 16.30
N GLU A 188 -5.71 12.51 17.27
CA GLU A 188 -5.05 13.71 17.82
C GLU A 188 -3.68 13.35 18.42
N THR A 189 -3.61 12.20 19.08
CA THR A 189 -2.36 11.72 19.70
C THR A 189 -1.36 11.28 18.62
N ALA A 190 -1.85 10.63 17.57
CA ALA A 190 -1.09 10.26 16.38
C ALA A 190 -0.55 11.49 15.62
N GLU A 191 -1.40 12.48 15.39
CA GLU A 191 -1.07 13.74 14.70
C GLU A 191 -0.02 14.53 15.47
N LYS A 192 -0.20 14.69 16.80
CA LYS A 192 0.79 15.34 17.66
C LYS A 192 2.15 14.65 17.56
N HIS A 193 2.18 13.32 17.61
CA HIS A 193 3.41 12.55 17.44
C HIS A 193 4.03 12.74 16.05
N ALA A 194 3.22 12.71 14.99
CA ALA A 194 3.70 12.93 13.62
C ALA A 194 4.38 14.30 13.46
N LEU A 195 3.79 15.35 14.04
CA LEU A 195 4.31 16.71 14.01
C LEU A 195 5.58 16.86 14.85
N GLU A 196 5.61 16.27 16.05
CA GLU A 196 6.74 16.38 16.99
C GLU A 196 7.98 15.63 16.50
N PHE A 197 7.80 14.42 15.97
CA PHE A 197 8.90 13.53 15.59
C PHE A 197 9.18 13.52 14.08
N ARG A 198 8.41 14.28 13.28
CA ARG A 198 8.47 14.25 11.80
C ARG A 198 8.38 12.82 11.26
N CYS A 199 7.43 12.08 11.79
CA CYS A 199 7.20 10.68 11.47
C CYS A 199 5.86 10.48 10.75
N VAL A 200 5.76 9.40 9.97
CA VAL A 200 4.47 8.99 9.38
C VAL A 200 3.72 8.14 10.39
N VAL A 201 2.54 8.58 10.76
CA VAL A 201 1.58 7.77 11.49
C VAL A 201 0.52 7.25 10.53
N LEU A 202 0.40 5.93 10.48
CA LEU A 202 -0.60 5.25 9.67
C LEU A 202 -1.61 4.59 10.61
N SER A 203 -2.89 4.70 10.27
CA SER A 203 -3.90 3.79 10.80
C SER A 203 -3.54 2.36 10.37
N GLN A 204 -3.62 1.37 11.26
CA GLN A 204 -3.57 -0.05 10.91
C GLN A 204 -4.87 -0.49 10.17
N HIS A 205 -5.28 0.23 9.13
CA HIS A 205 -6.02 -0.42 8.06
C HIS A 205 -5.00 -1.30 7.34
N GLY A 206 -5.28 -2.58 7.11
CA GLY A 206 -4.35 -3.44 6.37
C GLY A 206 -4.96 -4.68 5.80
#